data_AF-A0A2D5R482-F1
#
_entry.id   AF-A0A2D5R482-F1
#
_cell.length_a   1.000
_cell.length_b   1.000
_cell.length_c   1.000
_cell.angle_alpha   90.00
_cell.angle_beta   90.00
_cell.angle_gamma   90.00
#
_symmetry.space_group_name_H-M   'P 1'
#
loop_
_entity.id
_entity.type
_entity.pdbx_description
1 polymer ?
#
loop_
_entity_poly.entity_id
_entity_poly.type
_entity_poly.pdbx_seq_one_letter_code
_entity_poly.pdbx_strand_id
1 'polypeptide(L)'
;MDEVKPLLVDLNQIAKIIGMSKGTVRSIIKTDKTFPKPIVFSTRIRRWKMGEINRWYSQVLGEKLPDEEPRKKRKYVRKPKEA
;
A
#
# COMPACT_ATOMS: atom_id res chain seq x y z
N MET A 1 -8.17 4.77 29.90
CA MET A 1 -8.41 5.18 28.50
C MET A 1 -7.04 5.28 27.86
N ASP A 2 -6.64 4.27 27.10
CA ASP A 2 -5.39 4.31 26.37
C ASP A 2 -5.44 5.47 25.37
N GLU A 3 -4.58 6.46 25.60
CA GLU A 3 -4.35 7.56 24.67
C GLU A 3 -3.86 6.94 23.36
N VAL A 4 -4.76 6.81 22.38
CA VAL A 4 -4.44 6.25 21.07
C VAL A 4 -3.56 7.26 20.35
N LYS A 5 -2.25 7.23 20.62
CA LYS A 5 -1.27 7.99 19.86
C LYS A 5 -1.45 7.66 18.38
N PRO A 6 -1.70 8.65 17.50
CA PRO A 6 -1.78 8.38 16.09
C PRO A 6 -0.39 7.98 15.59
N LEU A 7 -0.14 6.68 15.50
CA LEU A 7 1.06 6.15 14.87
C LEU A 7 1.04 6.57 13.40
N LEU A 8 1.98 7.45 13.04
CA LEU A 8 2.16 7.92 11.67
C LEU A 8 3.07 6.97 10.93
N VAL A 9 2.48 6.18 10.04
CA VAL A 9 3.19 5.16 9.28
C VAL A 9 3.70 5.69 7.95
N ASP A 10 4.88 5.24 7.55
CA ASP A 10 5.42 5.48 6.21
C ASP A 10 4.96 4.41 5.22
N LEU A 11 5.22 4.65 3.93
CA LEU A 11 4.85 3.70 2.87
C LEU A 11 5.46 2.30 3.10
N ASN A 12 6.65 2.23 3.70
CA ASN A 12 7.33 0.95 3.95
C ASN A 12 6.62 0.15 5.04
N GLN A 13 6.19 0.81 6.11
CA GLN A 13 5.41 0.23 7.19
C GLN A 13 4.04 -0.20 6.68
N ILE A 14 3.35 0.63 5.91
CA ILE A 14 2.07 0.29 5.27
C ILE A 14 2.20 -0.98 4.42
N ALA A 15 3.25 -1.06 3.60
CA ALA A 15 3.55 -2.24 2.78
C ALA A 15 3.75 -3.50 3.65
N LYS A 16 4.46 -3.38 4.78
CA LYS A 16 4.64 -4.50 5.72
C LYS A 16 3.33 -4.92 6.40
N ILE A 17 2.52 -3.96 6.83
CA ILE A 17 1.24 -4.18 7.53
C ILE A 17 0.25 -4.92 6.62
N ILE A 18 0.18 -4.50 5.35
CA ILE A 18 -0.74 -5.07 4.36
C ILE A 18 -0.15 -6.34 3.71
N GLY A 19 1.12 -6.66 3.97
CA GLY A 19 1.81 -7.81 3.35
C GLY A 19 2.07 -7.62 1.85
N MET A 20 2.07 -6.39 1.34
CA MET A 20 2.20 -6.07 -0.08
C MET A 20 3.54 -5.41 -0.43
N SER A 21 3.92 -5.47 -1.71
CA SER A 21 5.08 -4.75 -2.21
C SER A 21 4.83 -3.23 -2.20
N LYS A 22 5.89 -2.42 -2.00
CA LYS A 22 5.80 -0.95 -2.06
C LYS A 22 5.25 -0.44 -3.40
N GLY A 23 5.58 -1.13 -4.49
CA GLY A 23 5.08 -0.81 -5.82
C GLY A 23 3.58 -1.02 -5.92
N THR A 24 3.08 -2.14 -5.40
CA THR A 24 1.64 -2.43 -5.33
C THR A 24 0.91 -1.37 -4.52
N VAL A 25 1.42 -1.03 -3.32
CA VAL A 25 0.80 0.00 -2.48
C VAL A 25 0.78 1.36 -3.18
N ARG A 26 1.85 1.76 -3.89
CA ARG A 26 1.86 2.99 -4.69
C ARG A 26 0.82 2.98 -5.81
N SER A 27 0.65 1.84 -6.49
CA SER A 27 -0.40 1.68 -7.48
C SER A 27 -1.78 1.82 -6.87
N ILE A 28 -2.03 1.20 -5.71
CA ILE A 28 -3.29 1.32 -4.97
C ILE A 28 -3.54 2.78 -4.62
N ILE A 29 -2.57 3.49 -4.03
CA ILE A 29 -2.69 4.92 -3.70
C ILE A 29 -3.07 5.77 -4.92
N LYS A 30 -2.61 5.40 -6.12
CA LYS A 30 -2.89 6.14 -7.36
C LYS A 30 -4.25 5.78 -7.97
N THR A 31 -4.64 4.51 -7.91
CA THR A 31 -5.82 3.98 -8.60
C THR A 31 -7.07 4.01 -7.72
N ASP A 32 -6.92 3.73 -6.44
CA ASP A 32 -8.01 3.60 -5.49
C ASP A 32 -8.25 4.93 -4.74
N LYS A 33 -9.42 5.52 -4.99
CA LYS A 33 -9.84 6.78 -4.36
C LYS A 33 -10.26 6.60 -2.90
N THR A 34 -10.52 5.37 -2.47
CA THR A 34 -10.90 5.05 -1.08
C THR A 34 -9.69 4.97 -0.16
N PHE A 35 -8.48 4.88 -0.72
CA PHE A 35 -7.26 4.80 0.05
C PHE A 35 -7.04 6.06 0.90
N PRO A 36 -6.60 5.93 2.18
CA PRO A 36 -6.41 7.06 3.07
C PRO A 36 -5.48 8.14 2.50
N LYS A 37 -5.87 9.40 2.69
CA LYS A 37 -5.07 10.54 2.20
C LYS A 37 -3.79 10.68 3.03
N PRO A 38 -2.63 10.91 2.40
CA PRO A 38 -1.40 11.15 3.12
C PRO A 38 -1.42 12.51 3.81
N ILE A 39 -0.86 12.55 5.02
CA ILE A 39 -0.36 13.76 5.64
C ILE A 39 0.98 14.10 4.99
N VAL A 40 1.03 15.25 4.33
CA VAL A 40 2.22 15.73 3.63
C VAL A 40 3.01 16.64 4.58
N PHE A 41 4.18 16.18 5.01
CA PHE A 41 5.12 16.99 5.81
C PHE A 41 6.08 17.79 4.93
N SER A 42 6.45 17.23 3.78
CA SER A 42 7.33 17.84 2.79
C SER A 42 7.11 17.18 1.43
N THR A 43 7.74 17.70 0.38
CA THR A 43 7.69 17.14 -0.99
C THR A 43 8.04 15.65 -1.03
N ARG A 44 8.95 15.20 -0.16
CA ARG A 44 9.44 13.81 -0.08
C ARG A 44 8.82 12.98 1.04
N ILE A 45 8.25 13.61 2.05
CA ILE A 45 7.80 12.92 3.27
C ILE A 45 6.28 12.95 3.33
N ARG A 46 5.70 11.76 3.15
CA ARG A 46 4.27 11.49 3.28
C ARG A 46 4.08 10.43 4.33
N ARG A 47 3.11 10.65 5.22
CA ARG A 47 2.75 9.71 6.29
C ARG A 47 1.25 9.47 6.29
N TRP A 48 0.84 8.36 6.84
CA TRP A 48 -0.56 8.00 6.99
C TRP A 48 -0.87 7.71 8.45
N LYS A 49 -2.12 7.97 8.86
CA LYS A 49 -2.57 7.56 10.18
C LYS A 49 -2.80 6.05 10.16
N MET A 50 -2.15 5.34 11.08
CA MET A 50 -2.31 3.89 11.22
C MET A 50 -3.77 3.48 11.36
N GLY A 51 -4.57 4.23 12.12
CA GLY A 51 -5.99 3.95 12.30
C GLY A 51 -6.80 4.01 11.01
N GLU A 52 -6.49 4.94 10.10
CA GLU A 52 -7.17 5.06 8.80
C GLU A 52 -6.76 3.92 7.87
N ILE A 53 -5.48 3.53 7.89
CA ILE A 53 -4.98 2.39 7.12
C ILE A 53 -5.62 1.09 7.59
N ASN A 54 -5.71 0.87 8.90
CA ASN A 54 -6.36 -0.32 9.46
C ASN A 54 -7.86 -0.35 9.12
N ARG A 55 -8.55 0.79 9.20
CA ARG A 55 -9.96 0.90 8.82
C ARG A 55 -10.18 0.58 7.35
N TRP A 56 -9.38 1.19 6.47
CA TRP A 56 -9.43 0.90 5.03
C TRP A 56 -9.11 -0.56 4.74
N TYR A 57 -8.06 -1.11 5.37
CA TYR A 57 -7.68 -2.51 5.18
C TYR A 57 -8.77 -3.46 5.65
N SER A 58 -9.45 -3.16 6.76
CA SER A 58 -10.58 -3.97 7.25
C SER A 58 -11.79 -3.91 6.31
N GLN A 59 -12.04 -2.77 5.67
CA GLN A 59 -13.09 -2.64 4.65
C GLN A 59 -12.75 -3.46 3.40
N VAL A 60 -11.50 -3.38 2.94
CA VAL A 60 -11.02 -4.15 1.78
C VAL A 60 -11.02 -5.65 2.07
N LEU A 61 -10.59 -6.06 3.26
CA LEU A 61 -10.57 -7.48 3.68
C LEU A 61 -11.99 -8.02 3.88
N GLY A 62 -12.91 -7.20 4.39
CA GLY A 62 -14.32 -7.55 4.52
C GLY A 62 -15.05 -7.74 3.18
N GLU A 63 -14.58 -7.07 2.12
CA GLU A 63 -15.13 -7.21 0.75
C GLU A 63 -14.38 -8.22 -0.13
N LYS A 64 -13.15 -8.63 0.24
CA LYS A 64 -12.35 -9.56 -0.56
C LYS A 64 -11.61 -10.58 0.32
N LEU A 65 -12.21 -11.77 0.48
CA LEU A 65 -11.45 -12.97 0.17
C LEU A 65 -11.61 -13.22 -1.34
N PRO A 66 -10.50 -13.24 -2.06
CA PRO A 66 -10.11 -14.55 -2.57
C PRO A 66 -8.64 -14.82 -2.30
N ASP A 67 -8.32 -16.09 -2.15
CA ASP A 67 -6.98 -16.66 -2.16
C ASP A 67 -6.21 -16.18 -3.41
N GLU A 68 -5.47 -15.07 -3.30
CA GLU A 68 -4.59 -14.62 -4.37
C GLU A 68 -3.16 -15.01 -4.02
N GLU A 69 -2.77 -16.16 -4.57
CA GLU A 69 -1.37 -16.57 -4.75
C GLU A 69 -0.50 -15.37 -5.16
N PRO A 70 0.76 -15.31 -4.68
CA PRO A 70 1.66 -14.20 -4.99
C PRO A 70 1.72 -13.97 -6.50
N ARG A 71 1.30 -12.78 -6.96
CA ARG A 71 1.31 -12.36 -8.37
C ARG A 71 2.54 -12.92 -9.10
N LYS A 72 2.32 -13.82 -10.06
CA LYS A 72 3.36 -14.39 -10.94
C LYS A 72 4.26 -13.27 -11.45
N LYS A 73 5.55 -13.31 -11.11
CA LYS A 73 6.55 -12.39 -11.64
C LYS A 73 6.51 -12.50 -13.17
N ARG A 74 6.10 -11.42 -13.86
CA ARG A 74 6.32 -11.30 -15.30
C ARG A 74 7.83 -11.41 -15.55
N LYS A 75 8.29 -12.51 -16.15
CA LYS A 75 9.66 -12.60 -16.67
C LYS A 75 9.80 -11.56 -17.77
N TYR A 76 10.66 -10.57 -17.56
CA TYR A 76 11.03 -9.63 -18.60
C TYR A 76 11.88 -10.39 -19.63
N VAL A 77 11.31 -10.70 -20.80
CA VAL A 77 12.07 -11.24 -21.93
C VAL A 77 12.72 -10.04 -22.62
N ARG A 78 14.05 -9.92 -22.50
CA ARG A 78 14.80 -8.95 -23.30
C ARG A 78 14.60 -9.32 -24.77
N LYS A 79 13.95 -8.46 -25.56
CA LYS A 79 13.96 -8.61 -27.02
C LYS A 79 15.40 -8.36 -27.50
N PRO A 80 15.98 -9.23 -28.35
CA PRO A 80 17.30 -8.97 -28.91
C PRO A 80 17.25 -7.67 -29.72
N LYS A 81 18.30 -6.86 -29.55
CA LYS A 81 18.53 -5.65 -30.35
C LYS A 81 19.01 -6.14 -31.72
N GLU A 82 18.22 -5.94 -32.77
CA GLU A 82 18.66 -6.20 -34.13
C GLU A 82 19.92 -5.36 -34.41
N ALA A 83 20.91 -6.04 -35.02
CA ALA A 83 22.25 -5.55 -35.33
C ALA A 83 22.28 -4.83 -36.68
#